data_AF-A0A2N6K1R5-F1
#
_entry.id   AF-A0A2N6K1R5-F1
#
_cell.length_a   1.000
_cell.length_b   1.000
_cell.length_c   1.000
_cell.angle_alpha   90.00
_cell.angle_beta   90.00
_cell.angle_gamma   90.00
#
_symmetry.space_group_name_H-M   'P 1'
#
loop_
_entity.id
_entity.type
_entity.pdbx_description
1 polymer ?
#
loop_
_entity_poly.entity_id
_entity_poly.type
_entity_poly.pdbx_seq_one_letter_code
_entity_poly.pdbx_strand_id
1 'polypeptide(L)'
;MEVLFKVIRQQHNSSAKVQTYLLEVEPGNTILDCLNRIKWEQDGTLAFRKNCRNTICGSCAMRINGRSALACKENVGSEISRLQQLAAHTSKTNAIPEITIAPLGNMPVIKDLVVDMNDFWNNLEAIAPYVSTASRNVPEREFLQTPEERSRLDQTGNCIMCGACFSECNGFEVNSKFVGPHALAKAYRMVADNRDSETENRLEKYNEGTQGVWGCTRCFYCNSVCPMDVAPLDQITKIKQEIIAHKQKSDSRSIRHRKVLVELVKAGGWIDERQFGLQVVGNYFRDLRGLLGIVPLGLRMLVKGKFPLSFEPSEGTQQVRSLIEAIQEEGSRE
;
A
#
# COMPACT_ATOMS: atom_id res chain seq x y z
N MET A 1 16.20 13.13 36.58
CA MET A 1 15.92 11.72 36.95
C MET A 1 16.87 10.82 36.18
N GLU A 2 17.32 9.73 36.78
CA GLU A 2 18.18 8.75 36.10
C GLU A 2 17.35 7.81 35.23
N VAL A 3 17.81 7.55 34.01
CA VAL A 3 17.19 6.63 33.06
C VAL A 3 18.28 5.80 32.36
N LEU A 4 18.03 4.50 32.21
CA LEU A 4 18.89 3.58 31.49
C LEU A 4 18.44 3.48 30.02
N PHE A 5 19.30 3.91 29.10
CA PHE A 5 19.09 3.74 27.66
C PHE A 5 19.76 2.46 27.19
N LYS A 6 18.96 1.46 26.82
CA LYS A 6 19.40 0.20 26.20
C LYS A 6 19.39 0.36 24.68
N VAL A 7 20.54 0.70 24.10
CA VAL A 7 20.68 0.93 22.66
C VAL A 7 21.18 -0.34 21.98
N ILE A 8 20.46 -0.80 20.96
CA ILE A 8 20.92 -1.90 20.11
C ILE A 8 22.02 -1.38 19.17
N ARG A 9 23.24 -1.87 19.39
CA ARG A 9 24.44 -1.60 18.61
C ARG A 9 24.67 -2.74 17.63
N GLN A 10 25.01 -2.39 16.40
CA GLN A 10 25.24 -3.39 15.35
C GLN A 10 26.17 -2.82 14.27
N GLN A 11 27.18 -3.59 13.89
CA GLN A 11 27.95 -3.31 12.67
C GLN A 11 27.34 -4.10 11.51
N HIS A 12 27.60 -3.66 10.28
CA HIS A 12 27.18 -4.38 9.09
C HIS A 12 27.62 -5.85 9.17
N ASN A 13 26.70 -6.78 8.92
CA ASN A 13 26.91 -8.24 9.00
C ASN A 13 27.39 -8.78 10.36
N SER A 14 27.16 -8.05 11.46
CA SER A 14 27.47 -8.51 12.82
C SER A 14 26.20 -8.74 13.64
N SER A 15 26.29 -9.59 14.66
CA SER A 15 25.20 -9.80 15.61
C SER A 15 24.91 -8.52 16.40
N ALA A 16 23.63 -8.20 16.58
CA ALA A 16 23.19 -7.10 17.43
C ALA A 16 23.62 -7.31 18.89
N LYS A 17 24.07 -6.25 19.55
CA LYS A 17 24.44 -6.24 20.98
C LYS A 17 23.73 -5.09 21.68
N VAL A 18 23.23 -5.31 22.88
CA VAL A 18 22.65 -4.25 23.69
C VAL A 18 23.76 -3.55 24.47
N GLN A 19 23.87 -2.24 24.33
CA GLN A 19 24.74 -1.41 25.16
C GLN A 19 23.89 -0.46 25.99
N THR A 20 24.21 -0.39 27.28
CA THR A 20 23.45 0.40 28.25
C THR A 20 24.19 1.70 28.57
N TYR A 21 23.47 2.81 28.55
CA TYR A 21 23.98 4.13 28.92
C TYR A 21 23.10 4.71 30.02
N LEU A 22 23.72 5.13 31.13
CA LEU A 22 23.03 5.84 32.20
C LEU A 22 23.05 7.34 31.87
N LEU A 23 21.88 7.97 31.93
CA LEU A 23 21.75 9.41 31.77
C LEU A 23 20.87 10.00 32.86
N GLU A 24 21.29 11.15 33.38
CA GLU A 24 20.43 12.05 34.12
C GLU A 24 19.68 12.96 33.13
N VAL A 25 18.35 12.85 33.10
CA VAL A 25 17.46 13.52 32.14
C VAL A 25 16.28 14.19 32.81
N GLU A 26 15.71 15.19 32.15
CA GLU A 26 14.43 15.78 32.49
C GLU A 26 13.30 15.09 31.71
N PRO A 27 12.06 15.04 32.24
CA PRO A 27 10.92 14.44 31.53
C PRO A 27 10.68 15.03 30.13
N GLY A 28 10.95 16.33 29.96
CA GLY A 28 10.78 17.04 28.69
C GLY A 28 11.89 16.81 27.66
N ASN A 29 13.02 16.17 28.04
CA ASN A 29 14.07 15.88 27.05
C ASN A 29 13.54 14.90 26.01
N THR A 30 13.79 15.20 24.73
CA THR A 30 13.42 14.28 23.66
C THR A 30 14.36 13.07 23.66
N ILE A 31 13.90 11.96 23.10
CA ILE A 31 14.76 10.78 22.92
C ILE A 31 15.97 11.14 22.04
N LEU A 32 15.79 12.03 21.06
CA LEU A 32 16.87 12.56 20.23
C LEU A 32 17.91 13.34 21.04
N ASP A 33 17.50 14.16 22.00
CA ASP A 33 18.43 14.88 22.88
C ASP A 33 19.26 13.92 23.72
N CYS A 34 18.63 12.86 24.22
CA CYS A 34 19.31 11.81 24.98
C CYS A 34 20.34 11.07 24.11
N LEU A 35 19.98 10.69 22.87
CA LEU A 35 20.91 10.06 21.93
C LEU A 35 22.08 10.97 21.55
N ASN A 36 21.85 12.28 21.44
CA ASN A 36 22.91 13.26 21.19
C ASN A 36 23.88 13.32 22.36
N ARG A 37 23.38 13.36 23.59
CA ARG A 37 24.22 13.35 24.80
C ARG A 37 25.03 12.07 24.92
N ILE A 38 24.41 10.89 24.69
CA ILE A 38 25.16 9.62 24.63
C ILE A 38 26.30 9.71 23.63
N LYS A 39 26.02 10.20 22.42
CA LYS A 39 27.05 10.31 21.38
C LYS A 39 28.16 11.31 21.71
N TRP A 40 27.83 12.45 22.29
CA TRP A 40 28.78 13.54 22.51
C TRP A 40 29.58 13.39 23.80
N GLU A 41 28.99 12.81 24.83
CA GLU A 41 29.53 12.79 26.19
C GLU A 41 30.05 11.40 26.60
N GLN A 42 29.53 10.32 26.01
CA GLN A 42 29.84 8.94 26.45
C GLN A 42 30.48 8.08 25.35
N ASP A 43 29.93 8.10 24.13
CA ASP A 43 30.38 7.23 23.03
C ASP A 43 30.22 7.88 21.65
N GLY A 44 31.31 8.49 21.17
CA GLY A 44 31.40 9.11 19.85
C GLY A 44 31.11 8.19 18.67
N THR A 45 31.16 6.86 18.85
CA THR A 45 31.00 5.89 17.76
C THR A 45 29.55 5.62 17.36
N LEU A 46 28.59 5.95 18.25
CA LEU A 46 27.16 5.72 18.06
C LEU A 46 26.64 6.40 16.79
N ALA A 47 25.97 5.64 15.92
CA ALA A 47 25.40 6.13 14.67
C ALA A 47 23.87 6.11 14.65
N PHE A 48 23.26 7.21 14.24
CA PHE A 48 21.82 7.36 14.01
C PHE A 48 21.55 8.53 13.07
N ARG A 49 20.41 8.52 12.38
CA ARG A 49 19.98 9.61 11.50
C ARG A 49 19.18 10.65 12.28
N LYS A 50 19.43 11.94 12.01
CA LYS A 50 18.71 13.09 12.56
C LYS A 50 18.86 14.28 11.63
N ASN A 51 17.92 15.22 11.68
CA ASN A 51 18.05 16.52 11.00
C ASN A 51 17.22 17.62 11.67
N CYS A 52 15.92 17.74 11.34
CA CYS A 52 15.12 18.94 11.59
C CYS A 52 14.80 19.29 13.06
N ARG A 53 14.76 18.30 13.95
CA ARG A 53 14.32 18.43 15.37
C ARG A 53 12.89 18.99 15.59
N ASN A 54 12.06 19.10 14.56
CA ASN A 54 10.68 19.62 14.65
C ASN A 54 9.66 18.71 13.94
N THR A 55 9.92 17.40 13.88
CA THR A 55 8.93 16.38 13.47
C THR A 55 8.52 16.42 11.99
N ILE A 56 9.31 17.05 11.10
CA ILE A 56 8.94 17.17 9.68
C ILE A 56 9.82 16.36 8.70
N CYS A 57 11.10 16.14 8.99
CA CYS A 57 12.01 15.50 8.02
C CYS A 57 11.93 13.96 7.96
N GLY A 58 11.32 13.33 8.97
CA GLY A 58 11.25 11.87 9.09
C GLY A 58 12.55 11.12 9.41
N SER A 59 13.72 11.77 9.38
CA SER A 59 15.02 11.08 9.45
C SER A 59 15.34 10.40 10.78
N CYS A 60 14.72 10.81 11.88
CA CYS A 60 14.97 10.26 13.22
C CYS A 60 13.98 9.15 13.63
N ALA A 61 13.34 8.51 12.66
CA ALA A 61 12.52 7.34 12.91
C ALA A 61 13.37 6.16 13.35
N MET A 62 12.96 5.52 14.43
CA MET A 62 13.59 4.34 15.02
C MET A 62 12.59 3.62 15.92
N ARG A 63 12.93 2.42 16.40
CA ARG A 63 12.08 1.71 17.35
C ARG A 63 12.42 2.16 18.78
N ILE A 64 11.44 2.72 19.46
CA ILE A 64 11.52 3.19 20.85
C ILE A 64 10.57 2.32 21.66
N ASN A 65 11.12 1.54 22.59
CA ASN A 65 10.35 0.62 23.43
C ASN A 65 9.43 -0.30 22.60
N GLY A 66 10.02 -0.93 21.59
CA GLY A 66 9.38 -1.96 20.75
C GLY A 66 8.54 -1.44 19.58
N ARG A 67 8.22 -0.14 19.50
CA ARG A 67 7.42 0.45 18.41
C ARG A 67 8.21 1.51 17.65
N SER A 68 7.95 1.65 16.34
CA SER A 68 8.48 2.78 15.58
C SER A 68 7.90 4.11 16.04
N ALA A 69 8.77 5.10 16.23
CA ALA A 69 8.41 6.48 16.56
C ALA A 69 9.54 7.44 16.12
N LEU A 70 9.28 8.75 16.21
CA LEU A 70 10.29 9.78 15.91
C LEU A 70 11.01 10.19 17.18
N ALA A 71 12.33 10.02 17.22
CA ALA A 71 13.11 10.35 18.42
C ALA A 71 13.04 11.83 18.80
N CYS A 72 12.81 12.75 17.85
CA CYS A 72 12.64 14.18 18.15
C CYS A 72 11.22 14.57 18.62
N LYS A 73 10.24 13.68 18.48
CA LYS A 73 8.84 13.91 18.89
C LYS A 73 8.61 13.34 20.29
N GLU A 74 9.09 12.11 20.52
CA GLU A 74 8.92 11.42 21.78
C GLU A 74 9.85 12.02 22.85
N ASN A 75 9.31 12.22 24.05
CA ASN A 75 10.07 12.65 25.22
C ASN A 75 10.12 11.54 26.28
N VAL A 76 11.10 11.64 27.18
CA VAL A 76 11.36 10.64 28.21
C VAL A 76 10.14 10.44 29.10
N GLY A 77 9.47 11.52 29.53
CA GLY A 77 8.30 11.44 30.41
C GLY A 77 7.13 10.68 29.79
N SER A 78 6.84 10.91 28.50
CA SER A 78 5.81 10.21 27.74
C SER A 78 6.14 8.74 27.53
N GLU A 79 7.40 8.39 27.22
CA GLU A 79 7.81 6.99 27.05
C GLU A 79 7.75 6.20 28.36
N ILE A 80 8.19 6.80 29.48
CA ILE A 80 8.11 6.16 30.80
C ILE A 80 6.65 5.97 31.20
N SER A 81 5.81 7.00 31.06
CA SER A 81 4.37 6.91 31.35
C SER A 81 3.70 5.81 30.53
N ARG A 82 4.04 5.69 29.24
CA ARG A 82 3.52 4.65 28.35
C ARG A 82 3.95 3.25 28.81
N LEU A 83 5.21 3.06 29.18
CA LEU A 83 5.69 1.79 29.72
C LEU A 83 4.99 1.42 31.03
N GLN A 84 4.76 2.39 31.92
CA GLN A 84 4.07 2.16 33.19
C GLN A 84 2.60 1.73 32.99
N GLN A 85 1.91 2.31 32.00
CA GLN A 85 0.55 1.90 31.63
C GLN A 85 0.51 0.44 31.14
N LEU A 86 1.50 0.01 30.36
CA LEU A 86 1.63 -1.38 29.89
C LEU A 86 2.03 -2.34 31.02
N ALA A 87 2.87 -1.88 31.95
CA ALA A 87 3.40 -2.66 33.06
C ALA A 87 2.47 -2.73 34.29
N ALA A 88 1.29 -2.10 34.26
CA ALA A 88 0.32 -2.09 35.37
C ALA A 88 -0.16 -3.50 35.82
N HIS A 89 0.20 -4.57 35.10
CA HIS A 89 -0.01 -5.97 35.46
C HIS A 89 1.24 -6.71 36.00
N THR A 90 2.34 -5.99 36.23
CA THR A 90 3.60 -6.55 36.75
C THR A 90 4.09 -5.69 37.91
N SER A 91 4.53 -6.34 38.99
CA SER A 91 4.85 -5.72 40.27
C SER A 91 5.80 -4.52 40.12
N LYS A 92 5.43 -3.37 40.72
CA LYS A 92 6.24 -2.15 40.77
C LYS A 92 7.54 -2.44 41.52
N THR A 93 8.63 -2.66 40.79
CA THR A 93 9.98 -2.64 41.37
C THR A 93 10.51 -1.21 41.37
N ASN A 94 11.18 -0.79 42.44
CA ASN A 94 11.91 0.49 42.59
C ASN A 94 13.16 0.58 41.67
N ALA A 95 13.05 0.10 40.43
CA ALA A 95 14.14 0.07 39.47
C ALA A 95 14.24 1.38 38.70
N ILE A 96 15.46 1.72 38.27
CA ILE A 96 15.72 2.84 37.36
C ILE A 96 14.93 2.59 36.06
N PRO A 97 14.13 3.55 35.56
CA PRO A 97 13.39 3.39 34.32
C PRO A 97 14.31 3.05 33.14
N GLU A 98 13.85 2.17 32.26
CA GLU A 98 14.61 1.74 31.10
C GLU A 98 13.91 2.12 29.80
N ILE A 99 14.67 2.66 28.85
CA ILE A 99 14.21 2.93 27.48
C ILE A 99 15.07 2.14 26.50
N THR A 100 14.43 1.27 25.72
CA THR A 100 15.11 0.48 24.69
C THR A 100 15.01 1.15 23.33
N ILE A 101 16.15 1.34 22.67
CA ILE A 101 16.24 1.96 21.35
C ILE A 101 16.81 0.94 20.36
N ALA A 102 16.11 0.73 19.26
CA ALA A 102 16.46 -0.22 18.22
C ALA A 102 16.33 0.42 16.82
N PRO A 103 17.07 -0.08 15.82
CA PRO A 103 16.86 0.34 14.43
C PRO A 103 15.43 0.06 13.98
N LEU A 104 15.00 0.73 12.90
CA LEU A 104 13.75 0.37 12.23
C LEU A 104 13.79 -1.09 11.76
N GLY A 105 12.66 -1.79 11.87
CA GLY A 105 12.44 -3.13 11.35
C GLY A 105 12.27 -3.15 9.83
N ASN A 106 12.15 -4.36 9.27
CA ASN A 106 11.98 -4.62 7.83
C ASN A 106 13.05 -4.00 6.91
N MET A 107 14.15 -3.51 7.48
CA MET A 107 15.22 -2.81 6.78
C MET A 107 16.56 -3.30 7.33
N PRO A 108 17.51 -3.71 6.47
CA PRO A 108 18.84 -4.14 6.91
C PRO A 108 19.58 -3.05 7.67
N VAL A 109 20.27 -3.41 8.75
CA VAL A 109 21.07 -2.46 9.53
C VAL A 109 22.42 -2.23 8.85
N ILE A 110 22.75 -0.96 8.60
CA ILE A 110 24.06 -0.53 8.11
C ILE A 110 25.00 -0.36 9.30
N LYS A 111 24.59 0.44 10.29
CA LYS A 111 25.33 0.65 11.54
C LYS A 111 24.42 1.20 12.63
N ASP A 112 24.43 0.57 13.79
CA ASP A 112 23.67 0.94 14.99
C ASP A 112 22.18 1.16 14.66
N LEU A 113 21.72 2.41 14.68
CA LEU A 113 20.32 2.78 14.41
C LEU A 113 20.11 3.23 12.94
N VAL A 114 21.14 3.15 12.10
CA VAL A 114 21.08 3.51 10.68
C VAL A 114 20.76 2.26 9.85
N VAL A 115 19.66 2.33 9.10
CA VAL A 115 19.18 1.24 8.24
C VAL A 115 19.30 1.60 6.75
N ASP A 116 19.38 0.56 5.93
CA ASP A 116 19.22 0.65 4.48
C ASP A 116 17.74 0.82 4.12
N MET A 117 17.43 1.88 3.38
CA MET A 117 16.07 2.23 2.95
C MET A 117 15.86 2.00 1.45
N ASN A 118 16.76 1.32 0.75
CA ASN A 118 16.66 1.10 -0.69
C ASN A 118 15.33 0.46 -1.09
N ASP A 119 14.90 -0.63 -0.44
CA ASP A 119 13.61 -1.27 -0.72
C ASP A 119 12.42 -0.34 -0.47
N PHE A 120 12.50 0.49 0.57
CA PHE A 120 11.49 1.49 0.86
C PHE A 120 11.34 2.50 -0.29
N TRP A 121 12.45 2.99 -0.84
CA TRP A 121 12.44 3.93 -1.98
C TRP A 121 12.04 3.26 -3.29
N ASN A 122 12.56 2.07 -3.58
CA ASN A 122 12.21 1.29 -4.77
C ASN A 122 10.71 0.98 -4.82
N ASN A 123 10.12 0.64 -3.68
CA ASN A 123 8.68 0.41 -3.57
C ASN A 123 7.85 1.69 -3.77
N LEU A 124 8.36 2.85 -3.34
CA LEU A 124 7.71 4.13 -3.61
C LEU A 124 7.77 4.46 -5.11
N GLU A 125 8.92 4.26 -5.75
CA GLU A 125 9.09 4.46 -7.19
C GLU A 125 8.16 3.54 -7.99
N ALA A 126 7.99 2.29 -7.53
CA ALA A 126 7.11 1.32 -8.14
C ALA A 126 5.65 1.79 -8.27
N ILE A 127 5.16 2.73 -7.46
CA ILE A 127 3.79 3.27 -7.59
C ILE A 127 3.69 4.57 -8.41
N ALA A 128 4.80 5.05 -8.99
CA ALA A 128 4.88 6.29 -9.77
C ALA A 128 4.23 7.50 -9.05
N PRO A 129 4.83 8.02 -7.97
CA PRO A 129 4.22 8.94 -7.00
C PRO A 129 4.12 10.39 -7.50
N TYR A 130 3.88 10.61 -8.79
CA TYR A 130 3.78 11.91 -9.43
C TYR A 130 2.52 12.00 -10.27
N VAL A 131 1.95 13.21 -10.37
CA VAL A 131 0.76 13.48 -11.18
C VAL A 131 1.11 13.31 -12.66
N SER A 132 0.36 12.46 -13.36
CA SER A 132 0.49 12.21 -14.80
C SER A 132 -0.72 12.76 -15.54
N THR A 133 -0.51 13.80 -16.35
CA THR A 133 -1.55 14.42 -17.19
C THR A 133 -1.42 13.93 -18.64
N ALA A 134 -2.53 13.40 -19.18
CA ALA A 134 -2.60 12.66 -20.44
C ALA A 134 -2.12 13.45 -21.67
N SER A 135 -2.04 14.77 -21.56
CA SER A 135 -1.65 15.63 -22.68
C SER A 135 -0.24 16.21 -22.61
N ARG A 136 0.48 16.17 -21.46
CA ARG A 136 1.68 17.01 -21.22
C ARG A 136 1.54 18.48 -21.64
N ASN A 137 0.32 18.94 -21.95
CA ASN A 137 0.01 20.31 -22.30
C ASN A 137 -0.09 21.04 -20.98
N VAL A 138 1.06 21.39 -20.42
CA VAL A 138 1.15 22.26 -19.25
C VAL A 138 0.47 23.56 -19.64
N PRO A 139 -0.69 23.90 -19.06
CA PRO A 139 -1.35 25.15 -19.38
C PRO A 139 -0.48 26.33 -18.95
N GLU A 140 -0.71 27.51 -19.52
CA GLU A 140 -0.05 28.75 -19.08
C GLU A 140 -0.35 29.08 -17.61
N ARG A 141 -1.47 28.55 -17.10
CA ARG A 141 -1.94 28.71 -15.72
C ARG A 141 -1.97 27.38 -14.96
N GLU A 142 -2.21 27.46 -13.67
CA GLU A 142 -2.38 26.31 -12.79
C GLU A 142 -3.57 25.40 -13.16
N PHE A 143 -3.48 24.13 -12.79
CA PHE A 143 -4.60 23.19 -12.93
C PHE A 143 -5.71 23.55 -11.95
N LEU A 144 -6.94 23.57 -12.44
CA LEU A 144 -8.12 23.85 -11.63
C LEU A 144 -8.36 22.71 -10.63
N GLN A 145 -8.49 23.06 -9.36
CA GLN A 145 -8.84 22.14 -8.28
C GLN A 145 -9.69 22.89 -7.27
N THR A 146 -10.87 22.36 -6.98
CA THR A 146 -11.76 22.91 -5.96
C THR A 146 -11.22 22.65 -4.56
N PRO A 147 -11.63 23.44 -3.54
CA PRO A 147 -11.26 23.17 -2.15
C PRO A 147 -11.65 21.78 -1.66
N GLU A 148 -12.78 21.24 -2.13
CA GLU A 148 -13.24 19.88 -1.78
C GLU A 148 -12.35 18.80 -2.40
N GLU A 149 -11.96 18.93 -3.67
CA GLU A 149 -11.02 18.00 -4.30
C GLU A 149 -9.65 18.05 -3.62
N ARG A 150 -9.18 19.26 -3.27
CA ARG A 150 -7.90 19.45 -2.57
C ARG A 150 -7.92 18.82 -1.17
N SER A 151 -9.03 18.94 -0.43
CA SER A 151 -9.11 18.45 0.96
C SER A 151 -9.01 16.93 1.06
N ARG A 152 -9.45 16.20 0.02
CA ARG A 152 -9.27 14.74 -0.09
C ARG A 152 -7.79 14.32 -0.05
N LEU A 153 -6.87 15.23 -0.36
CA LEU A 153 -5.43 14.99 -0.41
C LEU A 153 -4.68 15.40 0.88
N ASP A 154 -5.35 16.01 1.85
CA ASP A 154 -4.68 16.56 3.05
C ASP A 154 -4.04 15.47 3.90
N GLN A 155 -4.83 14.44 4.24
CA GLN A 155 -4.36 13.35 5.11
C GLN A 155 -3.15 12.61 4.50
N THR A 156 -3.20 12.29 3.20
CA THR A 156 -2.08 11.63 2.51
C THR A 156 -0.91 12.58 2.22
N GLY A 157 -1.19 13.88 2.11
CA GLY A 157 -0.21 14.95 1.94
C GLY A 157 0.78 15.02 3.11
N ASN A 158 0.32 14.75 4.33
CA ASN A 158 1.12 14.84 5.55
C ASN A 158 2.21 13.76 5.71
N CYS A 159 2.26 12.75 4.84
CA CYS A 159 3.29 11.71 4.93
C CYS A 159 4.68 12.29 4.65
N ILE A 160 5.56 12.23 5.66
CA ILE A 160 6.95 12.71 5.66
C ILE A 160 7.99 11.65 5.28
N MET A 161 7.56 10.50 4.77
CA MET A 161 8.44 9.40 4.35
C MET A 161 9.41 8.90 5.43
N CYS A 162 8.97 8.82 6.69
CA CYS A 162 9.82 8.43 7.82
C CYS A 162 10.09 6.91 7.94
N GLY A 163 9.34 6.06 7.24
CA GLY A 163 9.52 4.61 7.29
C GLY A 163 8.91 3.88 8.50
N ALA A 164 8.31 4.58 9.47
CA ALA A 164 7.71 3.96 10.65
C ALA A 164 6.65 2.89 10.32
N CYS A 165 5.75 3.18 9.37
CA CYS A 165 4.72 2.23 8.95
C CYS A 165 5.30 1.01 8.21
N PHE A 166 6.41 1.18 7.50
CA PHE A 166 7.10 0.10 6.80
C PHE A 166 7.82 -0.82 7.80
N SER A 167 8.45 -0.23 8.82
CA SER A 167 9.14 -0.95 9.90
C SER A 167 8.26 -1.96 10.63
N GLU A 168 7.00 -1.61 10.89
CA GLU A 168 6.08 -2.44 11.68
C GLU A 168 5.09 -3.25 10.81
N CYS A 169 5.34 -3.35 9.50
CA CYS A 169 4.42 -4.04 8.60
C CYS A 169 4.68 -5.55 8.54
N ASN A 170 3.83 -6.34 9.21
CA ASN A 170 3.91 -7.81 9.16
C ASN A 170 3.67 -8.38 7.74
N GLY A 171 2.87 -7.67 6.93
CA GLY A 171 2.64 -8.08 5.53
C GLY A 171 3.92 -8.03 4.69
N PHE A 172 4.77 -7.04 4.94
CA PHE A 172 6.07 -6.93 4.29
C PHE A 172 7.09 -7.94 4.85
N GLU A 173 7.09 -8.12 6.17
CA GLU A 173 7.96 -9.09 6.85
C GLU A 173 7.80 -10.52 6.28
N VAL A 174 6.55 -10.92 6.01
CA VAL A 174 6.25 -12.25 5.44
C VAL A 174 6.42 -12.29 3.92
N ASN A 175 6.12 -11.21 3.21
CA ASN A 175 6.24 -11.13 1.76
C ASN A 175 7.03 -9.89 1.34
N SER A 176 8.32 -10.06 1.09
CA SER A 176 9.21 -8.98 0.63
C SER A 176 8.84 -8.38 -0.73
N LYS A 177 7.97 -9.05 -1.51
CA LYS A 177 7.44 -8.50 -2.77
C LYS A 177 6.24 -7.58 -2.57
N PHE A 178 5.66 -7.51 -1.37
CA PHE A 178 4.61 -6.55 -1.08
C PHE A 178 5.20 -5.14 -1.10
N VAL A 179 4.56 -4.21 -1.82
CA VAL A 179 5.10 -2.85 -1.98
C VAL A 179 5.09 -2.04 -0.66
N GLY A 180 4.30 -2.46 0.33
CA GLY A 180 4.29 -1.86 1.66
C GLY A 180 3.32 -0.69 1.84
N PRO A 181 3.07 -0.30 3.10
CA PRO A 181 2.03 0.67 3.44
C PRO A 181 2.36 2.12 3.05
N HIS A 182 3.64 2.52 3.06
CA HIS A 182 4.06 3.88 2.70
C HIS A 182 3.78 4.17 1.22
N ALA A 183 4.12 3.22 0.35
CA ALA A 183 3.91 3.31 -1.08
C ALA A 183 2.41 3.36 -1.39
N LEU A 184 1.62 2.45 -0.83
CA LEU A 184 0.18 2.42 -1.08
C LEU A 184 -0.57 3.64 -0.51
N ALA A 185 -0.11 4.23 0.61
CA ALA A 185 -0.67 5.49 1.08
C ALA A 185 -0.43 6.64 0.08
N LYS A 186 0.73 6.68 -0.60
CA LYS A 186 0.98 7.62 -1.69
C LYS A 186 0.29 7.22 -3.00
N ALA A 187 0.09 5.94 -3.25
CA ALA A 187 -0.71 5.46 -4.37
C ALA A 187 -2.15 5.99 -4.31
N TYR A 188 -2.78 5.94 -3.13
CA TYR A 188 -4.13 6.50 -2.94
C TYR A 188 -4.17 8.01 -3.21
N ARG A 189 -3.12 8.75 -2.83
CA ARG A 189 -3.02 10.18 -3.17
C ARG A 189 -3.16 10.38 -4.68
N MET A 190 -2.51 9.55 -5.50
CA MET A 190 -2.60 9.66 -6.96
C MET A 190 -3.98 9.29 -7.48
N VAL A 191 -4.63 8.28 -6.90
CA VAL A 191 -6.00 7.87 -7.26
C VAL A 191 -7.02 8.97 -6.95
N ALA A 192 -6.83 9.68 -5.83
CA ALA A 192 -7.75 10.72 -5.37
C ALA A 192 -7.50 12.11 -5.99
N ASP A 193 -6.36 12.33 -6.65
CA ASP A 193 -5.99 13.64 -7.21
C ASP A 193 -6.64 13.82 -8.58
N ASN A 194 -7.58 14.77 -8.69
CA ASN A 194 -8.33 15.06 -9.93
C ASN A 194 -7.43 15.53 -11.09
N ARG A 195 -6.18 15.90 -10.81
CA ARG A 195 -5.20 16.30 -11.83
C ARG A 195 -4.50 15.11 -12.47
N ASP A 196 -4.56 13.93 -11.86
CA ASP A 196 -4.00 12.70 -12.44
C ASP A 196 -5.00 12.07 -13.41
N SER A 197 -4.50 11.68 -14.58
CA SER A 197 -5.31 11.07 -15.64
C SER A 197 -5.02 9.59 -15.86
N GLU A 198 -4.11 9.02 -15.06
CA GLU A 198 -3.66 7.62 -15.17
C GLU A 198 -4.32 6.72 -14.11
N THR A 199 -5.40 7.18 -13.47
CA THR A 199 -6.10 6.46 -12.39
C THR A 199 -6.46 5.02 -12.76
N GLU A 200 -6.98 4.78 -13.97
CA GLU A 200 -7.34 3.43 -14.41
C GLU A 200 -6.11 2.50 -14.48
N ASN A 201 -5.03 2.93 -15.13
CA ASN A 201 -3.78 2.18 -15.23
C ASN A 201 -3.13 1.94 -13.85
N ARG A 202 -3.23 2.91 -12.96
CA ARG A 202 -2.76 2.80 -11.57
C ARG A 202 -3.54 1.76 -10.79
N LEU A 203 -4.88 1.78 -10.86
CA LEU A 203 -5.72 0.81 -10.17
C LEU A 203 -5.45 -0.62 -10.67
N GLU A 204 -5.25 -0.82 -11.97
CA GLU A 204 -4.85 -2.12 -12.53
C GLU A 204 -3.51 -2.59 -11.96
N LYS A 205 -2.50 -1.70 -11.93
CA LYS A 205 -1.19 -1.99 -11.33
C LYS A 205 -1.27 -2.30 -9.83
N TYR A 206 -2.09 -1.56 -9.08
CA TYR A 206 -2.25 -1.79 -7.65
C TYR A 206 -3.05 -3.07 -7.34
N ASN A 207 -3.78 -3.60 -8.32
CA ASN A 207 -4.53 -4.85 -8.24
C ASN A 207 -3.66 -6.11 -8.49
N GLU A 208 -2.34 -5.97 -8.64
CA GLU A 208 -1.39 -7.07 -8.87
C GLU A 208 -1.21 -7.98 -7.64
N GLY A 209 -2.25 -8.74 -7.31
CA GLY A 209 -2.23 -9.79 -6.28
C GLY A 209 -1.60 -9.36 -4.96
N THR A 210 -0.72 -10.21 -4.43
CA THR A 210 -0.05 -9.99 -3.13
C THR A 210 1.10 -8.98 -3.18
N GLN A 211 1.48 -8.49 -4.37
CA GLN A 211 2.48 -7.43 -4.52
C GLN A 211 1.84 -6.05 -4.31
N GLY A 212 0.61 -5.89 -4.81
CA GLY A 212 -0.21 -4.69 -4.64
C GLY A 212 -1.06 -4.70 -3.35
N VAL A 213 -2.26 -4.11 -3.41
CA VAL A 213 -3.11 -3.87 -2.22
C VAL A 213 -3.51 -5.14 -1.47
N TRP A 214 -3.56 -6.30 -2.14
CA TRP A 214 -4.00 -7.56 -1.52
C TRP A 214 -2.92 -8.23 -0.67
N GLY A 215 -1.68 -7.74 -0.70
CA GLY A 215 -0.65 -8.12 0.27
C GLY A 215 -0.93 -7.60 1.69
N CYS A 216 -1.82 -6.61 1.83
CA CYS A 216 -2.19 -6.06 3.14
C CYS A 216 -3.12 -6.98 3.92
N THR A 217 -2.62 -7.50 5.06
CA THR A 217 -3.34 -8.38 6.01
C THR A 217 -4.18 -7.62 7.06
N ARG A 218 -4.23 -6.28 7.01
CA ARG A 218 -5.03 -5.43 7.91
C ARG A 218 -4.65 -5.55 9.41
N CYS A 219 -3.38 -5.79 9.73
CA CYS A 219 -2.87 -5.85 11.12
C CYS A 219 -2.83 -4.50 11.88
N PHE A 220 -3.20 -3.39 11.25
CA PHE A 220 -3.35 -2.05 11.84
C PHE A 220 -2.07 -1.33 12.35
N TYR A 221 -0.94 -2.01 12.54
CA TYR A 221 0.29 -1.39 13.07
C TYR A 221 0.76 -0.14 12.31
N CYS A 222 0.60 -0.10 10.98
CA CYS A 222 0.95 1.05 10.17
C CYS A 222 0.17 2.33 10.51
N ASN A 223 -1.08 2.22 10.96
CA ASN A 223 -1.87 3.35 11.44
C ASN A 223 -1.40 3.77 12.84
N SER A 224 -1.20 2.80 13.74
CA SER A 224 -0.87 3.09 15.14
C SER A 224 0.47 3.78 15.33
N VAL A 225 1.43 3.57 14.41
CA VAL A 225 2.77 4.17 14.50
C VAL A 225 2.98 5.40 13.63
N CYS A 226 1.98 5.81 12.84
CA CYS A 226 2.14 6.96 11.95
C CYS A 226 2.23 8.26 12.76
N PRO A 227 3.36 8.99 12.74
CA PRO A 227 3.49 10.20 13.56
C PRO A 227 2.69 11.39 13.04
N MET A 228 2.15 11.29 11.81
CA MET A 228 1.46 12.32 11.04
C MET A 228 0.01 11.96 10.72
N ASP A 229 -0.54 10.90 11.33
CA ASP A 229 -1.95 10.51 11.21
C ASP A 229 -2.45 10.29 9.76
N VAL A 230 -1.55 9.83 8.89
CA VAL A 230 -1.85 9.51 7.48
C VAL A 230 -2.80 8.33 7.35
N ALA A 231 -2.84 7.46 8.36
CA ALA A 231 -3.61 6.21 8.40
C ALA A 231 -3.43 5.32 7.14
N PRO A 232 -2.22 4.78 6.87
CA PRO A 232 -1.93 4.02 5.65
C PRO A 232 -2.90 2.86 5.34
N LEU A 233 -3.38 2.13 6.34
CA LEU A 233 -4.35 1.05 6.16
C LEU A 233 -5.66 1.56 5.57
N ASP A 234 -6.09 2.74 5.99
CA ASP A 234 -7.35 3.33 5.56
C ASP A 234 -7.23 3.76 4.11
N GLN A 235 -6.08 4.33 3.74
CA GLN A 235 -5.79 4.67 2.34
C GLN A 235 -5.71 3.43 1.45
N ILE A 236 -5.08 2.34 1.92
CA ILE A 236 -5.10 1.04 1.22
C ILE A 236 -6.53 0.53 1.05
N THR A 237 -7.37 0.68 2.07
CA THR A 237 -8.76 0.25 2.03
C THR A 237 -9.56 1.05 1.01
N LYS A 238 -9.32 2.36 0.90
CA LYS A 238 -9.94 3.19 -0.16
C LYS A 238 -9.52 2.74 -1.55
N ILE A 239 -8.24 2.42 -1.79
CA ILE A 239 -7.82 1.83 -3.08
C ILE A 239 -8.56 0.51 -3.36
N LYS A 240 -8.70 -0.37 -2.35
CA LYS A 240 -9.47 -1.61 -2.51
C LYS A 240 -10.92 -1.34 -2.90
N GLN A 241 -11.56 -0.33 -2.27
CA GLN A 241 -12.91 0.09 -2.61
C GLN A 241 -12.98 0.61 -4.04
N GLU A 242 -12.05 1.46 -4.46
CA GLU A 242 -11.96 1.95 -5.85
C GLU A 242 -11.78 0.79 -6.84
N ILE A 243 -10.91 -0.19 -6.56
CA ILE A 243 -10.73 -1.38 -7.41
C ILE A 243 -12.01 -2.21 -7.52
N ILE A 244 -12.77 -2.36 -6.42
CA ILE A 244 -14.02 -3.12 -6.40
C ILE A 244 -15.14 -2.35 -7.13
N ALA A 245 -15.24 -1.03 -6.90
CA ALA A 245 -16.25 -0.16 -7.49
C ALA A 245 -16.00 0.10 -8.98
N HIS A 246 -14.73 0.15 -9.40
CA HIS A 246 -14.35 0.16 -10.80
C HIS A 246 -14.74 -1.17 -11.46
N LYS A 247 -15.99 -1.23 -11.94
CA LYS A 247 -16.39 -2.16 -13.00
C LYS A 247 -15.43 -1.94 -14.17
N GLN A 248 -14.48 -2.87 -14.35
CA GLN A 248 -13.46 -2.85 -15.40
C GLN A 248 -14.05 -2.35 -16.73
N LYS A 249 -13.63 -1.15 -17.18
CA LYS A 249 -13.91 -0.64 -18.54
C LYS A 249 -13.10 -1.39 -19.59
N SER A 250 -11.93 -1.88 -19.20
CA SER A 250 -11.13 -2.87 -19.91
C SER A 250 -11.36 -4.20 -19.22
N ASP A 251 -12.39 -4.93 -19.65
CA ASP A 251 -12.60 -6.27 -19.11
C ASP A 251 -11.35 -7.10 -19.39
N SER A 252 -10.68 -7.58 -18.34
CA SER A 252 -9.70 -8.66 -18.48
C SER A 252 -10.32 -9.82 -19.26
N ARG A 253 -9.55 -10.64 -19.98
CA ARG A 253 -10.09 -11.75 -20.78
C ARG A 253 -11.05 -12.64 -19.97
N SER A 254 -10.76 -12.84 -18.69
CA SER A 254 -11.57 -13.62 -17.74
C SER A 254 -12.89 -12.93 -17.35
N ILE A 255 -12.95 -11.60 -17.39
CA ILE A 255 -14.18 -10.83 -17.17
C ILE A 255 -14.97 -10.71 -18.48
N ARG A 256 -14.31 -10.47 -19.62
CA ARG A 256 -14.95 -10.54 -20.95
C ARG A 256 -15.63 -11.88 -21.17
N HIS A 257 -14.94 -12.97 -20.84
CA HIS A 257 -15.49 -14.32 -20.92
C HIS A 257 -16.83 -14.45 -20.19
N ARG A 258 -16.91 -13.94 -18.95
CA ARG A 258 -18.13 -14.02 -18.14
C ARG A 258 -19.24 -13.10 -18.66
N LYS A 259 -18.91 -11.88 -19.04
CA LYS A 259 -19.88 -10.91 -19.57
C LYS A 259 -20.45 -11.35 -20.92
N VAL A 260 -19.59 -11.71 -21.87
CA VAL A 260 -20.00 -12.21 -23.19
C VAL A 260 -20.85 -13.47 -23.06
N LEU A 261 -20.52 -14.36 -22.12
CA LEU A 261 -21.35 -15.55 -21.86
C LEU A 261 -22.77 -15.15 -21.46
N VAL A 262 -22.91 -14.23 -20.49
CA VAL A 262 -24.23 -13.75 -20.05
C VAL A 262 -24.96 -13.01 -21.17
N GLU A 263 -24.28 -12.18 -21.97
CA GLU A 263 -24.87 -11.47 -23.11
C GLU A 263 -25.41 -12.42 -24.19
N LEU A 264 -24.64 -13.44 -24.58
CA LEU A 264 -25.05 -14.41 -25.59
C LEU A 264 -26.20 -15.29 -25.10
N VAL A 265 -26.14 -15.75 -23.84
CA VAL A 265 -27.23 -16.52 -23.21
C VAL A 265 -28.49 -15.67 -23.08
N LYS A 266 -28.37 -14.38 -22.74
CA LYS A 266 -29.51 -13.45 -22.70
C LYS A 266 -30.11 -13.21 -24.11
N ALA A 267 -29.28 -13.21 -25.15
CA ALA A 267 -29.71 -13.00 -26.52
C ALA A 267 -30.40 -14.23 -27.13
N GLY A 268 -29.81 -15.42 -26.98
CA GLY A 268 -30.22 -16.64 -27.68
C GLY A 268 -30.64 -17.81 -26.78
N GLY A 269 -30.67 -17.64 -25.46
CA GLY A 269 -31.01 -18.67 -24.48
C GLY A 269 -29.87 -19.66 -24.14
N TRP A 270 -28.79 -19.64 -24.91
CA TRP A 270 -27.56 -20.43 -24.73
C TRP A 270 -26.41 -19.79 -25.52
N ILE A 271 -25.21 -20.37 -25.46
CA ILE A 271 -23.97 -19.76 -25.95
C ILE A 271 -23.82 -19.94 -27.47
N ASP A 272 -23.72 -18.83 -28.23
CA ASP A 272 -23.26 -18.86 -29.64
C ASP A 272 -21.72 -18.94 -29.70
N GLU A 273 -21.19 -20.15 -29.86
CA GLU A 273 -19.74 -20.43 -29.88
C GLU A 273 -18.98 -19.62 -30.95
N ARG A 274 -19.65 -19.25 -32.05
CA ARG A 274 -19.04 -18.48 -33.16
C ARG A 274 -18.71 -17.06 -32.70
N GLN A 275 -19.65 -16.44 -32.00
CA GLN A 275 -19.47 -15.08 -31.47
C GLN A 275 -18.63 -15.08 -30.19
N PHE A 276 -18.74 -16.12 -29.38
CA PHE A 276 -18.04 -16.21 -28.10
C PHE A 276 -16.52 -16.09 -28.23
N GLY A 277 -15.92 -16.88 -29.12
CA GLY A 277 -14.47 -16.82 -29.37
C GLY A 277 -14.00 -15.45 -29.89
N LEU A 278 -14.78 -14.85 -30.79
CA LEU A 278 -14.47 -13.54 -31.40
C LEU A 278 -14.58 -12.39 -30.40
N GLN A 279 -15.65 -12.35 -29.59
CA GLN A 279 -15.90 -11.25 -28.66
C GLN A 279 -14.98 -11.33 -27.43
N VAL A 280 -14.68 -12.53 -26.92
CA VAL A 280 -13.80 -12.71 -25.76
C VAL A 280 -12.33 -12.47 -26.09
N VAL A 281 -11.84 -13.04 -27.20
CA VAL A 281 -10.41 -12.98 -27.58
C VAL A 281 -10.11 -11.75 -28.43
N GLY A 282 -11.00 -11.37 -29.34
CA GLY A 282 -10.84 -10.20 -30.20
C GLY A 282 -11.23 -8.88 -29.55
N ASN A 283 -11.74 -8.89 -28.32
CA ASN A 283 -12.21 -7.70 -27.61
C ASN A 283 -13.12 -6.82 -28.49
N TYR A 284 -14.19 -7.41 -29.05
CA TYR A 284 -15.06 -6.74 -30.03
C TYR A 284 -14.28 -6.15 -31.22
N PHE A 285 -13.35 -6.93 -31.79
CA PHE A 285 -12.43 -6.54 -32.87
C PHE A 285 -11.40 -5.45 -32.55
N ARG A 286 -11.24 -5.06 -31.28
CA ARG A 286 -10.23 -4.10 -30.84
C ARG A 286 -8.84 -4.71 -30.64
N ASP A 287 -8.75 -6.04 -30.48
CA ASP A 287 -7.49 -6.77 -30.33
C ASP A 287 -7.19 -7.64 -31.56
N LEU A 288 -6.49 -7.06 -32.55
CA LEU A 288 -6.08 -7.76 -33.76
C LEU A 288 -5.08 -8.89 -33.50
N ARG A 289 -4.23 -8.77 -32.46
CA ARG A 289 -3.26 -9.84 -32.12
C ARG A 289 -3.96 -11.06 -31.53
N GLY A 290 -4.92 -10.83 -30.64
CA GLY A 290 -5.78 -11.89 -30.10
C GLY A 290 -6.58 -12.60 -31.21
N LEU A 291 -7.13 -11.84 -32.15
CA LEU A 291 -7.85 -12.36 -33.32
C LEU A 291 -6.98 -13.23 -34.23
N LEU A 292 -5.73 -12.81 -34.50
CA LEU A 292 -4.80 -13.64 -35.29
C LEU A 292 -4.46 -14.96 -34.57
N GLY A 293 -4.45 -14.97 -33.23
CA GLY A 293 -4.19 -16.16 -32.43
C GLY A 293 -5.25 -17.27 -32.54
N ILE A 294 -6.50 -16.93 -32.89
CA ILE A 294 -7.60 -17.92 -33.02
C ILE A 294 -7.78 -18.45 -34.44
N VAL A 295 -7.16 -17.82 -35.45
CA VAL A 295 -7.23 -18.25 -36.86
C VAL A 295 -6.80 -19.71 -37.09
N PRO A 296 -5.70 -20.21 -36.50
CA PRO A 296 -5.28 -21.61 -36.69
C PRO A 296 -6.30 -22.62 -36.16
N LEU A 297 -7.02 -22.27 -35.09
CA LEU A 297 -8.08 -23.13 -34.53
C LEU A 297 -9.30 -23.16 -35.46
N GLY A 298 -9.72 -21.99 -35.96
CA GLY A 298 -10.82 -21.87 -36.92
C GLY A 298 -10.58 -22.69 -38.19
N LEU A 299 -9.37 -22.62 -38.75
CA LEU A 299 -8.97 -23.44 -39.91
C LEU A 299 -9.06 -24.94 -39.62
N ARG A 300 -8.60 -25.42 -38.46
CA ARG A 300 -8.71 -26.84 -38.09
C ARG A 300 -10.17 -27.29 -37.93
N MET A 301 -11.04 -26.43 -37.39
CA MET A 301 -12.46 -26.73 -37.25
C MET A 301 -13.17 -26.81 -38.61
N LEU A 302 -12.83 -25.91 -39.54
CA LEU A 302 -13.32 -25.95 -40.91
C LEU A 302 -12.89 -27.22 -41.65
N VAL A 303 -11.61 -27.59 -41.57
CA VAL A 303 -11.10 -28.83 -42.20
C VAL A 303 -11.78 -30.08 -41.64
N LYS A 304 -12.15 -30.08 -40.36
CA LYS A 304 -12.87 -31.20 -39.72
C LYS A 304 -14.39 -31.13 -39.88
N GLY A 305 -14.94 -30.15 -40.60
CA GLY A 305 -16.38 -29.95 -40.75
C GLY A 305 -17.12 -29.64 -39.43
N LYS A 306 -16.39 -29.17 -38.41
CA LYS A 306 -16.93 -28.87 -37.06
C LYS A 306 -17.13 -27.38 -36.81
N PHE A 307 -17.06 -26.56 -37.85
CA PHE A 307 -17.28 -25.13 -37.72
C PHE A 307 -18.79 -24.82 -37.81
N PRO A 308 -19.43 -24.28 -36.77
CA PRO A 308 -20.84 -23.95 -36.82
C PRO A 308 -21.09 -22.77 -37.76
N LEU A 309 -21.97 -22.94 -38.75
CA LEU A 309 -22.30 -21.91 -39.74
C LEU A 309 -23.57 -21.13 -39.36
N SER A 310 -24.52 -21.77 -38.70
CA SER A 310 -25.78 -21.17 -38.21
C SER A 310 -25.87 -21.24 -36.68
N PHE A 311 -26.78 -20.45 -36.11
CA PHE A 311 -27.15 -20.51 -34.69
C PHE A 311 -28.67 -20.42 -34.61
N GLU A 312 -29.26 -21.33 -33.83
CA GLU A 312 -30.68 -21.35 -33.55
C GLU A 312 -30.90 -20.99 -32.07
N PRO A 313 -31.71 -19.96 -31.77
CA PRO A 313 -32.06 -19.63 -30.39
C PRO A 313 -32.83 -20.77 -29.70
N SER A 314 -32.67 -20.89 -28.39
CA SER A 314 -33.44 -21.83 -27.57
C SER A 314 -34.92 -21.45 -27.53
N GLU A 315 -35.82 -22.44 -27.49
CA GLU A 315 -37.27 -22.22 -27.34
C GLU A 315 -37.62 -21.40 -26.08
N GLY A 316 -36.82 -21.51 -25.02
CA GLY A 316 -36.98 -20.80 -23.75
C GLY A 316 -36.31 -19.42 -23.66
N THR A 317 -35.83 -18.85 -24.78
CA THR A 317 -35.00 -17.62 -24.78
C THR A 317 -35.65 -16.45 -24.03
N GLN A 318 -36.97 -16.26 -24.16
CA GLN A 318 -37.68 -15.17 -23.46
C GLN A 318 -37.68 -15.35 -21.95
N GLN A 319 -37.85 -16.58 -21.46
CA GLN A 319 -37.81 -16.89 -20.02
C GLN A 319 -36.41 -16.73 -19.44
N VAL A 320 -35.38 -17.17 -20.19
CA VAL A 320 -33.98 -16.98 -19.78
C VAL A 320 -33.63 -15.50 -19.68
N ARG A 321 -34.07 -14.69 -20.66
CA ARG A 321 -33.85 -13.25 -20.66
C ARG A 321 -34.51 -12.55 -19.48
N SER A 322 -35.78 -12.86 -19.19
CA SER A 322 -36.51 -12.23 -18.08
C SER A 322 -35.90 -12.56 -16.71
N LEU A 323 -35.43 -13.80 -16.52
CA LEU A 323 -34.73 -14.19 -15.29
C LEU A 323 -33.42 -13.43 -15.08
N ILE A 324 -32.63 -13.26 -16.14
CA ILE A 324 -31.37 -12.49 -16.08
C ILE A 324 -31.65 -11.02 -15.78
N GLU A 325 -32.68 -10.43 -16.38
CA GLU A 325 -33.08 -9.03 -16.17
C GLU A 325 -33.58 -8.79 -14.74
N ALA A 326 -34.42 -9.67 -14.21
CA ALA A 326 -34.92 -9.56 -12.85
C ALA A 326 -33.78 -9.55 -11.80
N ILE A 327 -32.78 -10.43 -11.96
CA ILE A 327 -31.61 -10.50 -11.06
C ILE A 327 -30.74 -9.23 -11.19
N GLN A 328 -30.61 -8.68 -12.40
CA GLN A 328 -29.85 -7.45 -12.63
C GLN A 328 -30.54 -6.22 -11.99
N GLU A 329 -31.87 -6.18 -12.01
CA GLU A 329 -32.65 -5.12 -11.37
C GLU A 329 -32.57 -5.19 -9.84
N GLU A 330 -32.66 -6.37 -9.23
CA GLU A 330 -32.52 -6.54 -7.78
C GLU A 330 -31.13 -6.09 -7.29
N GLY A 331 -30.06 -6.47 -7.96
CA GLY A 331 -28.70 -6.08 -7.60
C GLY A 331 -28.36 -4.60 -7.83
N SER A 332 -29.28 -3.79 -8.35
CA SER A 332 -29.13 -2.34 -8.54
C SER A 332 -29.92 -1.49 -7.54
N ARG A 333 -30.71 -2.13 -6.66
CA ARG A 333 -31.51 -1.48 -5.60
C ARG A 333 -30.87 -1.55 -4.21
N GLU A 334 -29.76 -2.27 -4.05
CA GLU A 334 -28.90 -2.31 -2.83
C GLU A 334 -27.69 -1.37 -2.95
#